data_AF-A0A8T0BLJ2-F1
#
_entry.id   AF-A0A8T0BLJ2-F1
#
_cell.length_a   1.000
_cell.length_b   1.000
_cell.length_c   1.000
_cell.angle_alpha   90.00
_cell.angle_beta   90.00
_cell.angle_gamma   90.00
#
_symmetry.space_group_name_H-M   'P 1'
#
loop_
_entity.id
_entity.type
_entity.pdbx_description
1 polymer ?
#
loop_
_entity_poly.entity_id
_entity_poly.type
_entity_poly.pdbx_seq_one_letter_code
_entity_poly.pdbx_strand_id
1 'polypeptide(L)'
;METHQKTRLQRFLSDLAMLGSLQGFYYFQPWMRGKEELLLNVVNEDLRWPSPGFPASLVSSCTSPTCSSSYSLDSYYESSPLPGEGPQPQPRPQSPQVSQQQPSRSNDLHLLPASPSEREITVPEMNRTLFLLTAYAKYGRPYAWVRSNHERLVNVGGADSLAKDTPMKLKSITDSDLAPQGTRVWDVVHELVGLCTMPPPDNPFSLDICYLKTLSLPERFLTTGALLNFLEIIVVQGSRKESFYDLVLEEIKSLRQLHFRCFAELLKHRNVQRRSLSSLDSADKQQSLTNSYGPGDDQTQDLYKTTVAGSQRQEPK
;
A
#
# COMPACT_ATOMS: atom_id res chain seq x y z
N MET A 1 24.04 -4.15 23.48
CA MET A 1 24.08 -4.97 22.24
C MET A 1 22.91 -4.60 21.32
N GLU A 2 21.68 -4.58 21.84
CA GLU A 2 20.47 -4.23 21.09
C GLU A 2 20.49 -2.82 20.48
N THR A 3 20.99 -1.81 21.20
CA THR A 3 21.15 -0.45 20.68
C THR A 3 22.07 -0.37 19.46
N HIS A 4 23.18 -1.11 19.47
CA HIS A 4 24.11 -1.15 18.34
C HIS A 4 23.48 -1.84 17.11
N GLN A 5 22.74 -2.93 17.33
CA GLN A 5 22.01 -3.60 16.25
C GLN A 5 20.89 -2.72 15.68
N LYS A 6 20.19 -1.97 16.53
CA LYS A 6 19.18 -1.00 16.09
C LYS A 6 19.78 0.11 15.23
N THR A 7 20.98 0.61 15.56
CA THR A 7 21.68 1.58 14.72
C THR A 7 22.07 0.99 13.36
N ARG A 8 22.50 -0.28 13.31
CA ARG A 8 22.80 -0.98 12.06
C ARG A 8 21.55 -1.15 11.18
N LEU A 9 20.43 -1.52 11.79
CA LEU A 9 19.15 -1.74 11.08
C LEU A 9 18.37 -0.45 10.81
N GLN A 10 18.79 0.70 11.33
CA GLN A 10 18.04 1.95 11.24
C GLN A 10 17.70 2.34 9.80
N ARG A 11 18.63 2.11 8.86
CA ARG A 11 18.38 2.39 7.43
C ARG A 11 17.29 1.47 6.88
N PHE A 12 17.41 0.17 7.11
CA PHE A 12 16.41 -0.81 6.67
C PHE A 12 15.03 -0.52 7.29
N LEU A 13 14.97 -0.21 8.58
CA LEU A 13 13.72 0.15 9.27
C LEU A 13 13.11 1.44 8.72
N SER A 14 13.94 2.44 8.38
CA SER A 14 13.48 3.67 7.73
C SER A 14 12.92 3.39 6.34
N ASP A 15 13.61 2.56 5.55
CA ASP A 15 13.15 2.15 4.22
C ASP A 15 11.85 1.35 4.32
N LEU A 16 11.71 0.52 5.36
CA LEU A 16 10.55 -0.33 5.60
C LEU A 16 9.32 0.52 5.96
N ALA A 17 9.50 1.50 6.84
CA ALA A 17 8.46 2.46 7.19
C ALA A 17 8.05 3.33 5.98
N MET A 18 9.02 3.73 5.15
CA MET A 18 8.76 4.46 3.92
C MET A 18 7.92 3.61 2.97
N LEU A 19 8.40 2.41 2.62
CA LEU A 19 7.70 1.50 1.72
C LEU A 19 6.29 1.16 2.21
N GLY A 20 6.12 0.87 3.49
CA GLY A 20 4.83 0.51 4.07
C GLY A 20 3.80 1.62 4.11
N SER A 21 4.18 2.86 3.81
CA SER A 21 3.27 3.99 3.63
C SER A 21 2.80 4.19 2.18
N LEU A 22 3.36 3.42 1.23
CA LEU A 22 3.12 3.59 -0.20
C LEU A 22 2.04 2.65 -0.70
N GLN A 23 1.36 3.10 -1.75
CA GLN A 23 0.36 2.32 -2.50
C GLN A 23 0.49 2.64 -3.99
N GLY A 24 -0.05 1.77 -4.84
CA GLY A 24 -0.07 1.97 -6.29
C GLY A 24 1.03 1.25 -7.06
N PHE A 25 1.61 0.17 -6.51
CA PHE A 25 2.43 -0.76 -7.28
C PHE A 25 1.55 -1.86 -7.89
N TYR A 26 1.94 -2.37 -9.06
CA TYR A 26 1.21 -3.45 -9.72
C TYR A 26 1.42 -4.81 -9.06
N TYR A 27 2.66 -5.12 -8.72
CA TYR A 27 3.07 -6.48 -8.37
C TYR A 27 3.00 -6.77 -6.88
N PHE A 28 2.95 -5.73 -6.05
CA PHE A 28 2.90 -5.92 -4.62
C PHE A 28 2.14 -4.80 -3.92
N GLN A 29 1.68 -5.08 -2.71
CA GLN A 29 1.06 -4.11 -1.84
C GLN A 29 1.68 -4.23 -0.44
N PRO A 30 2.41 -3.21 0.02
CA PRO A 30 2.98 -3.20 1.36
C PRO A 30 1.97 -2.65 2.39
N TRP A 31 2.06 -3.14 3.62
CA TRP A 31 1.27 -2.65 4.74
C TRP A 31 2.05 -2.73 6.04
N MET A 32 2.17 -1.63 6.77
CA MET A 32 2.84 -1.60 8.07
C MET A 32 2.02 -2.34 9.12
N ARG A 33 2.60 -3.40 9.70
CA ARG A 33 2.02 -4.11 10.84
C ARG A 33 2.52 -3.56 12.17
N GLY A 34 3.79 -3.17 12.22
CA GLY A 34 4.44 -2.67 13.43
C GLY A 34 5.70 -1.88 13.11
N LYS A 35 6.38 -1.37 14.13
CA LYS A 35 7.58 -0.53 13.95
C LYS A 35 8.74 -1.25 13.24
N GLU A 36 8.78 -2.57 13.35
CA GLU A 36 9.83 -3.42 12.77
C GLU A 36 9.25 -4.52 11.87
N GLU A 37 7.96 -4.40 11.49
CA GLU A 37 7.20 -5.43 10.77
C GLU A 37 6.36 -4.83 9.64
N LEU A 38 6.49 -5.42 8.45
CA LEU A 38 5.76 -5.09 7.24
C LEU A 38 5.11 -6.36 6.68
N LEU A 39 3.83 -6.28 6.33
CA LEU A 39 3.17 -7.26 5.48
C LEU A 39 3.33 -6.86 4.01
N LEU A 40 3.65 -7.82 3.15
CA LEU A 40 3.82 -7.60 1.72
C LEU A 40 2.98 -8.62 0.96
N ASN A 41 1.90 -8.17 0.33
CA ASN A 41 1.13 -8.99 -0.61
C ASN A 41 1.79 -8.92 -1.98
N VAL A 42 2.12 -10.05 -2.59
CA VAL A 42 2.77 -10.12 -3.90
C VAL A 42 1.88 -10.90 -4.86
N VAL A 43 1.69 -10.38 -6.07
CA VAL A 43 0.85 -10.99 -7.10
C VAL A 43 1.54 -12.23 -7.67
N ASN A 44 0.77 -13.29 -7.83
CA ASN A 44 1.24 -14.59 -8.26
C ASN A 44 1.35 -14.76 -9.78
N GLU A 45 0.45 -14.13 -10.53
CA GLU A 45 0.36 -14.23 -11.99
C GLU A 45 0.23 -12.83 -12.57
N ASP A 46 1.10 -12.48 -13.52
CA ASP A 46 0.95 -11.21 -14.24
C ASP A 46 -0.15 -11.38 -15.29
N LEU A 47 -1.37 -10.98 -14.95
CA LEU A 47 -2.54 -11.04 -15.86
C LEU A 47 -2.37 -10.17 -17.12
N ARG A 48 -1.31 -9.33 -17.20
CA ARG A 48 -0.94 -8.62 -18.43
C ARG A 48 -0.30 -9.53 -19.48
N TRP A 49 0.14 -10.72 -19.08
CA TRP A 49 0.68 -11.73 -19.98
C TRP A 49 -0.37 -12.83 -20.22
N PRO A 50 -0.96 -12.92 -21.42
CA PRO A 50 -1.76 -14.09 -21.77
C PRO A 50 -0.83 -15.31 -21.73
N SER A 51 -1.07 -16.23 -20.81
CA SER A 51 -0.36 -17.51 -20.78
C SER A 51 -0.50 -18.20 -22.15
N PRO A 52 0.60 -18.59 -22.83
CA PRO A 52 0.55 -19.19 -24.17
C PRO A 52 -0.11 -20.58 -24.29
N GLY A 53 -0.94 -21.02 -23.32
CA GLY A 53 -1.28 -22.45 -23.18
C GLY A 53 -2.72 -22.79 -22.84
N PHE A 54 -3.62 -21.84 -22.57
CA PHE A 54 -5.02 -22.16 -22.25
C PHE A 54 -5.97 -21.19 -22.98
N PRO A 55 -6.95 -21.68 -23.76
CA PRO A 55 -7.93 -20.81 -24.38
C PRO A 55 -8.84 -20.25 -23.28
N ALA A 56 -8.53 -19.04 -22.81
CA ALA A 56 -9.43 -18.27 -21.98
C ALA A 56 -10.63 -17.87 -22.85
N SER A 57 -11.81 -18.38 -22.50
CA SER A 57 -13.07 -18.02 -23.12
C SER A 57 -13.25 -16.50 -23.13
N LEU A 58 -13.26 -15.95 -24.34
CA LEU A 58 -13.68 -14.59 -24.65
C LEU A 58 -15.17 -14.41 -24.35
N VAL A 59 -15.51 -13.95 -23.14
CA VAL A 59 -16.74 -13.16 -22.88
C VAL A 59 -16.42 -12.23 -21.69
N SER A 60 -15.92 -11.03 -21.92
CA SER A 60 -16.66 -9.77 -22.11
C SER A 60 -17.03 -9.06 -20.80
N SER A 61 -16.39 -7.89 -20.65
CA SER A 61 -16.97 -6.58 -20.30
C SER A 61 -17.42 -6.25 -18.88
N CYS A 62 -17.00 -5.06 -18.49
CA CYS A 62 -17.41 -4.28 -17.34
C CYS A 62 -18.94 -4.20 -17.19
N THR A 63 -19.48 -4.67 -16.07
CA THR A 63 -20.63 -4.07 -15.38
C THR A 63 -20.64 -4.53 -13.92
N SER A 64 -20.75 -3.58 -13.00
CA SER A 64 -21.49 -3.76 -11.75
C SER A 64 -22.72 -2.83 -11.84
N PRO A 65 -23.79 -2.93 -11.03
CA PRO A 65 -24.03 -3.80 -9.87
C PRO A 65 -25.46 -4.44 -9.82
N THR A 66 -25.71 -5.19 -8.75
CA THR A 66 -27.03 -5.59 -8.17
C THR A 66 -27.80 -6.71 -8.88
N CYS A 67 -28.10 -7.79 -8.15
CA CYS A 67 -29.46 -8.31 -7.97
C CYS A 67 -29.44 -9.52 -7.01
N SER A 68 -30.23 -9.39 -5.95
CA SER A 68 -30.69 -10.47 -5.08
C SER A 68 -31.51 -11.50 -5.87
N SER A 69 -31.39 -12.78 -5.53
CA SER A 69 -32.54 -13.70 -5.54
C SER A 69 -32.32 -14.91 -4.65
N SER A 70 -33.20 -15.01 -3.65
CA SER A 70 -33.50 -16.23 -2.92
C SER A 70 -33.93 -17.35 -3.87
N TYR A 71 -33.60 -18.58 -3.50
CA TYR A 71 -34.55 -19.68 -3.59
C TYR A 71 -34.40 -20.57 -2.34
N SER A 72 -35.53 -20.74 -1.65
CA SER A 72 -35.78 -21.72 -0.59
C SER A 72 -36.71 -22.80 -1.14
N LEU A 73 -36.83 -23.89 -0.35
CA LEU A 73 -37.77 -25.04 -0.37
C LEU A 73 -37.11 -26.36 -0.85
N ASP A 74 -36.86 -27.30 0.07
CA ASP A 74 -37.78 -28.35 0.62
C ASP A 74 -38.02 -29.47 -0.42
N SER A 75 -38.11 -30.77 -0.14
CA SER A 75 -38.24 -31.56 1.10
C SER A 75 -38.32 -33.06 0.72
N TYR A 76 -37.65 -33.94 1.50
CA TYR A 76 -38.14 -35.22 2.06
C TYR A 76 -38.36 -36.56 1.29
N TYR A 77 -38.13 -37.64 2.08
CA TYR A 77 -38.52 -39.07 2.01
C TYR A 77 -37.67 -40.03 1.12
N GLU A 78 -37.23 -41.26 1.49
CA GLU A 78 -37.63 -42.23 2.53
C GLU A 78 -36.60 -43.39 2.72
N SER A 79 -36.71 -44.08 3.86
CA SER A 79 -35.93 -45.11 4.60
C SER A 79 -35.69 -46.52 3.97
N SER A 80 -34.57 -47.23 4.24
CA SER A 80 -34.32 -48.37 5.23
C SER A 80 -34.10 -49.77 4.55
N PRO A 81 -33.63 -50.88 5.19
CA PRO A 81 -33.34 -51.18 6.62
C PRO A 81 -32.02 -51.97 6.97
N LEU A 82 -31.82 -52.21 8.30
CA LEU A 82 -30.80 -53.01 9.05
C LEU A 82 -31.08 -54.54 9.08
N PRO A 83 -30.25 -55.44 9.70
CA PRO A 83 -30.21 -55.66 11.18
C PRO A 83 -28.84 -56.11 11.80
N GLY A 84 -28.68 -55.93 13.13
CA GLY A 84 -27.74 -56.69 13.97
C GLY A 84 -27.20 -55.99 15.23
N GLU A 85 -27.80 -56.29 16.39
CA GLU A 85 -27.50 -55.92 17.81
C GLU A 85 -26.00 -55.83 18.19
N GLY A 86 -25.44 -55.03 19.14
CA GLY A 86 -25.80 -54.28 20.37
C GLY A 86 -24.54 -54.34 21.31
N PRO A 87 -24.46 -53.80 22.56
CA PRO A 87 -24.92 -52.54 23.14
C PRO A 87 -23.76 -51.61 23.63
N GLN A 88 -24.09 -50.34 23.88
CA GLN A 88 -23.25 -49.28 24.50
C GLN A 88 -23.11 -49.45 26.03
N PRO A 89 -22.12 -48.85 26.71
CA PRO A 89 -22.37 -47.52 27.33
C PRO A 89 -21.14 -46.57 27.41
N GLN A 90 -21.40 -45.25 27.37
CA GLN A 90 -20.55 -44.16 27.92
C GLN A 90 -21.02 -43.83 29.38
N PRO A 91 -20.36 -43.00 30.25
CA PRO A 91 -19.42 -41.88 29.96
C PRO A 91 -18.27 -41.55 30.98
N ARG A 92 -17.43 -40.56 30.60
CA ARG A 92 -16.83 -39.46 31.43
C ARG A 92 -15.38 -39.60 32.03
N PRO A 93 -14.69 -38.50 32.42
CA PRO A 93 -13.62 -37.83 31.65
C PRO A 93 -12.25 -37.78 32.38
N GLN A 94 -11.14 -37.66 31.64
CA GLN A 94 -9.83 -37.33 32.24
C GLN A 94 -9.13 -36.20 31.48
N SER A 95 -8.90 -35.11 32.20
CA SER A 95 -8.07 -33.97 31.86
C SER A 95 -6.59 -34.36 31.75
N PRO A 96 -5.81 -33.86 30.78
CA PRO A 96 -4.36 -33.92 30.85
C PRO A 96 -3.79 -32.72 31.60
N GLN A 97 -2.93 -33.04 32.56
CA GLN A 97 -2.20 -32.16 33.44
C GLN A 97 -1.30 -31.17 32.69
N VAL A 98 -1.28 -29.92 33.16
CA VAL A 98 -0.25 -28.93 32.87
C VAL A 98 1.05 -29.40 33.53
N SER A 99 1.99 -29.90 32.73
CA SER A 99 3.38 -30.06 33.16
C SER A 99 4.10 -28.72 32.98
N GLN A 100 4.24 -27.96 34.07
CA GLN A 100 5.18 -26.85 34.15
C GLN A 100 6.60 -27.43 34.16
N GLN A 101 7.28 -27.38 33.02
CA GLN A 101 8.74 -27.49 32.98
C GLN A 101 9.34 -26.09 33.08
N GLN A 102 10.03 -25.83 34.18
CA GLN A 102 10.90 -24.67 34.33
C GLN A 102 12.01 -24.71 33.26
N PRO A 103 12.39 -23.58 32.64
CA PRO A 103 13.50 -23.57 31.71
C PRO A 103 14.82 -23.67 32.47
N SER A 104 15.53 -24.76 32.22
CA SER A 104 16.96 -24.91 32.48
C SER A 104 17.72 -23.84 31.70
N ARG A 105 18.57 -23.09 32.41
CA ARG A 105 19.54 -22.16 31.83
C ARG A 105 20.59 -22.96 31.05
N SER A 106 20.45 -23.03 29.73
CA SER A 106 21.48 -23.60 28.84
C SER A 106 21.55 -22.85 27.51
N ASN A 107 22.62 -22.06 27.38
CA ASN A 107 23.25 -21.51 26.16
C ASN A 107 22.35 -20.94 25.05
N ASP A 108 22.45 -19.60 24.90
CA ASP A 108 21.95 -18.76 23.79
C ASP A 108 22.52 -19.16 22.42
N LEU A 109 22.21 -20.35 21.93
CA LEU A 109 22.38 -20.72 20.52
C LEU A 109 21.24 -20.09 19.73
N HIS A 110 21.54 -18.98 19.05
CA HIS A 110 20.84 -18.35 17.92
C HIS A 110 19.64 -19.14 17.33
N LEU A 111 18.53 -19.17 18.07
CA LEU A 111 17.27 -19.71 17.54
C LEU A 111 16.75 -18.73 16.49
N LEU A 112 16.32 -19.26 15.34
CA LEU A 112 15.65 -18.47 14.32
C LEU A 112 14.41 -17.80 14.93
N PRO A 113 14.08 -16.56 14.55
CA PRO A 113 12.86 -15.94 15.03
C PRO A 113 11.66 -16.83 14.70
N ALA A 114 10.90 -17.21 15.73
CA ALA A 114 9.60 -17.84 15.53
C ALA A 114 8.65 -16.80 14.91
N SER A 115 7.81 -17.25 13.98
CA SER A 115 6.78 -16.41 13.36
C SER A 115 5.82 -15.78 14.37
N PRO A 116 5.52 -14.48 14.26
CA PRO A 116 4.37 -13.88 14.94
C PRO A 116 3.05 -14.48 14.42
N SER A 117 2.04 -14.62 15.29
CA SER A 117 0.82 -15.41 15.06
C SER A 117 0.00 -15.01 13.81
N GLU A 118 -0.49 -16.05 13.11
CA GLU A 118 -1.26 -16.05 11.84
C GLU A 118 -2.73 -15.57 11.98
N ARG A 119 -3.25 -15.43 13.21
CA ARG A 119 -4.69 -15.19 13.50
C ARG A 119 -5.26 -13.84 13.02
N GLU A 120 -4.43 -12.99 12.42
CA GLU A 120 -4.77 -11.61 12.01
C GLU A 120 -4.84 -11.44 10.48
N ILE A 121 -4.63 -12.52 9.73
CA ILE A 121 -4.47 -12.47 8.28
C ILE A 121 -5.83 -12.69 7.60
N THR A 122 -6.32 -11.67 6.90
CA THR A 122 -7.50 -11.75 6.04
C THR A 122 -7.39 -12.88 5.02
N VAL A 123 -8.55 -13.45 4.65
CA VAL A 123 -8.75 -14.61 3.75
C VAL A 123 -7.66 -14.71 2.66
N PRO A 124 -7.00 -15.87 2.50
CA PRO A 124 -6.01 -16.07 1.44
C PRO A 124 -6.61 -15.77 0.07
N GLU A 125 -6.10 -14.74 -0.60
CA GLU A 125 -6.42 -14.51 -2.01
C GLU A 125 -5.61 -15.51 -2.85
N MET A 126 -6.28 -16.39 -3.59
CA MET A 126 -5.62 -17.42 -4.43
C MET A 126 -4.51 -16.84 -5.35
N ASN A 127 -4.67 -15.59 -5.78
CA ASN A 127 -3.80 -14.93 -6.75
C ASN A 127 -2.70 -14.09 -6.11
N ARG A 128 -2.57 -14.08 -4.78
CA ARG A 128 -1.54 -13.31 -4.08
C ARG A 128 -0.91 -14.09 -2.94
N THR A 129 0.40 -13.99 -2.84
CA THR A 129 1.17 -14.55 -1.72
C THR A 129 1.50 -13.46 -0.73
N LEU A 130 1.17 -13.69 0.55
CA LEU A 130 1.45 -12.78 1.63
C LEU A 130 2.78 -13.15 2.29
N PHE A 131 3.62 -12.14 2.50
CA PHE A 131 4.86 -12.23 3.26
C PHE A 131 4.80 -11.36 4.51
N LEU A 132 5.50 -11.80 5.55
CA LEU A 132 5.88 -10.96 6.68
C LEU A 132 7.36 -10.64 6.57
N LEU A 133 7.71 -9.37 6.39
CA LEU A 133 9.07 -8.86 6.46
C LEU A 133 9.30 -8.23 7.83
N THR A 134 10.36 -8.62 8.52
CA THR A 134 10.72 -8.03 9.82
C THR A 134 12.20 -7.70 9.91
N ALA A 135 12.56 -6.79 10.82
CA ALA A 135 13.95 -6.47 11.13
C ALA A 135 14.09 -6.13 12.63
N TYR A 136 13.83 -7.11 13.50
CA TYR A 136 13.92 -6.88 14.93
C TYR A 136 15.37 -6.62 15.36
N ALA A 137 15.57 -5.56 16.15
CA ALA A 137 16.87 -5.21 16.72
C ALA A 137 17.55 -6.38 17.47
N LYS A 138 16.75 -7.25 18.12
CA LYS A 138 17.23 -8.44 18.84
C LYS A 138 18.05 -9.38 17.96
N TYR A 139 17.70 -9.53 16.68
CA TYR A 139 18.36 -10.47 15.77
C TYR A 139 19.39 -9.81 14.85
N GLY A 140 19.37 -8.47 14.73
CA GLY A 140 20.40 -7.70 14.04
C GLY A 140 20.44 -7.85 12.51
N ARG A 141 19.43 -8.48 11.89
CA ARG A 141 19.26 -8.61 10.43
C ARG A 141 17.79 -8.73 10.05
N PRO A 142 17.42 -8.42 8.79
CA PRO A 142 16.06 -8.63 8.31
C PRO A 142 15.75 -10.11 8.08
N TYR A 143 14.47 -10.45 8.12
CA TYR A 143 13.92 -11.78 7.85
C TYR A 143 12.59 -11.68 7.12
N ALA A 144 12.29 -12.64 6.26
CA ALA A 144 11.02 -12.76 5.57
C ALA A 144 10.38 -14.12 5.86
N TRP A 145 9.06 -14.17 6.09
CA TRP A 145 8.29 -15.41 6.19
C TRP A 145 7.19 -15.42 5.15
N VAL A 146 6.91 -16.60 4.61
CA VAL A 146 5.68 -16.85 3.86
C VAL A 146 4.52 -16.93 4.86
N ARG A 147 3.37 -16.36 4.52
CA ARG A 147 2.15 -16.38 5.33
C ARG A 147 0.93 -16.94 4.61
N SER A 148 1.00 -17.06 3.29
CA SER A 148 -0.01 -17.75 2.47
C SER A 148 0.66 -18.46 1.31
N ASN A 149 -0.05 -19.39 0.64
CA ASN A 149 0.43 -20.14 -0.52
C ASN A 149 1.81 -20.79 -0.34
N HIS A 150 2.08 -21.36 0.84
CA HIS A 150 3.37 -21.98 1.17
C HIS A 150 3.75 -23.08 0.17
N GLU A 151 2.75 -23.81 -0.31
CA GLU A 151 2.86 -24.89 -1.29
C GLU A 151 3.45 -24.45 -2.64
N ARG A 152 3.37 -23.16 -2.99
CA ARG A 152 3.90 -22.63 -4.25
C ARG A 152 5.39 -22.37 -4.23
N LEU A 153 5.93 -22.03 -3.06
CA LEU A 153 7.30 -21.52 -2.93
C LEU A 153 8.21 -22.47 -2.15
N VAL A 154 7.62 -23.33 -1.31
CA VAL A 154 8.36 -24.32 -0.53
C VAL A 154 8.00 -25.70 -1.07
N ASN A 155 8.81 -26.19 -2.01
CA ASN A 155 8.73 -27.56 -2.51
C ASN A 155 9.07 -28.57 -1.40
N VAL A 156 8.12 -28.98 -0.56
CA VAL A 156 8.26 -30.24 0.19
C VAL A 156 6.89 -30.88 0.40
N GLY A 157 6.67 -32.02 -0.25
CA GLY A 157 5.57 -32.91 0.06
C GLY A 157 5.57 -33.30 1.54
N GLY A 158 4.42 -33.13 2.20
CA GLY A 158 4.15 -33.73 3.50
C GLY A 158 5.01 -33.29 4.69
N ALA A 159 5.74 -32.17 4.62
CA ALA A 159 6.53 -31.68 5.75
C ALA A 159 5.75 -30.67 6.61
N ASP A 160 5.29 -31.17 7.75
CA ASP A 160 5.03 -30.56 9.05
C ASP A 160 4.79 -29.04 9.15
N SER A 161 3.79 -28.69 9.96
CA SER A 161 3.45 -27.33 10.43
C SER A 161 4.64 -26.46 10.85
N LEU A 162 5.80 -27.05 11.15
CA LEU A 162 7.05 -26.38 11.52
C LEU A 162 7.69 -25.59 10.35
N ALA A 163 7.47 -25.99 9.10
CA ALA A 163 8.04 -25.29 7.92
C ALA A 163 7.47 -23.87 7.77
N LYS A 164 6.26 -23.62 8.26
CA LYS A 164 5.61 -22.29 8.25
C LYS A 164 6.29 -21.28 9.17
N ASP A 165 7.05 -21.76 10.17
CA ASP A 165 7.72 -20.91 11.15
C ASP A 165 9.18 -20.62 10.81
N THR A 166 9.67 -21.16 9.69
CA THR A 166 11.05 -20.94 9.25
C THR A 166 11.13 -19.72 8.33
N PRO A 167 12.00 -18.74 8.62
CA PRO A 167 12.22 -17.62 7.71
C PRO A 167 12.83 -18.10 6.38
N MET A 168 12.45 -17.44 5.30
CA MET A 168 12.99 -17.68 3.96
C MET A 168 14.47 -17.33 3.91
N LYS A 169 15.23 -18.13 3.16
CA LYS A 169 16.63 -17.85 2.84
C LYS A 169 16.69 -17.08 1.53
N LEU A 170 16.61 -15.76 1.65
CA LEU A 170 16.72 -14.82 0.53
C LEU A 170 18.18 -14.46 0.27
N LYS A 171 18.58 -14.40 -1.00
CA LYS A 171 19.93 -14.01 -1.44
C LYS A 171 20.22 -12.57 -1.05
N SER A 172 19.25 -11.66 -1.26
CA SER A 172 19.33 -10.25 -0.84
C SER A 172 19.68 -10.09 0.63
N ILE A 173 19.13 -10.95 1.51
CA ILE A 173 19.42 -10.94 2.94
C ILE A 173 20.76 -11.64 3.24
N THR A 174 21.04 -12.78 2.62
CA THR A 174 22.24 -13.58 2.92
C THR A 174 23.53 -12.89 2.45
N ASP A 175 23.51 -12.31 1.25
CA ASP A 175 24.67 -11.62 0.67
C ASP A 175 24.96 -10.29 1.38
N SER A 176 23.96 -9.72 2.04
CA SER A 176 24.11 -8.47 2.76
C SER A 176 24.99 -8.55 4.00
N ASP A 177 25.17 -9.74 4.58
CA ASP A 177 26.12 -9.95 5.68
C ASP A 177 27.57 -9.68 5.23
N LEU A 178 27.83 -9.73 3.91
CA LEU A 178 29.11 -9.43 3.28
C LEU A 178 29.17 -7.99 2.72
N ALA A 179 28.03 -7.30 2.59
CA ALA A 179 27.96 -5.99 1.97
C ALA A 179 28.15 -4.86 3.00
N PRO A 180 29.06 -3.90 2.77
CA PRO A 180 29.30 -2.80 3.72
C PRO A 180 28.11 -1.85 3.88
N GLN A 181 27.18 -1.82 2.94
CA GLN A 181 25.98 -0.97 2.99
C GLN A 181 24.76 -1.66 3.63
N GLY A 182 24.83 -2.97 3.90
CA GLY A 182 23.72 -3.78 4.42
C GLY A 182 22.59 -4.01 3.40
N THR A 183 21.58 -4.78 3.80
CA THR A 183 20.40 -5.06 2.97
C THR A 183 19.55 -3.82 2.80
N ARG A 184 18.98 -3.58 1.61
CA ARG A 184 17.90 -2.61 1.42
C ARG A 184 16.57 -3.31 1.25
N VAL A 185 15.49 -2.62 1.63
CA VAL A 185 14.14 -3.20 1.57
C VAL A 185 13.74 -3.50 0.14
N TRP A 186 14.09 -2.64 -0.82
CA TRP A 186 13.78 -2.87 -2.23
C TRP A 186 14.53 -4.07 -2.82
N ASP A 187 15.73 -4.42 -2.33
CA ASP A 187 16.44 -5.62 -2.78
C ASP A 187 15.64 -6.88 -2.40
N VAL A 188 15.09 -6.89 -1.18
CA VAL A 188 14.23 -7.96 -0.67
C VAL A 188 12.93 -8.02 -1.46
N VAL A 189 12.30 -6.87 -1.73
CA VAL A 189 11.05 -6.81 -2.50
C VAL A 189 11.25 -7.30 -3.93
N HIS A 190 12.33 -6.88 -4.61
CA HIS A 190 12.66 -7.35 -5.96
C HIS A 190 12.80 -8.87 -6.00
N GLU A 191 13.54 -9.46 -5.05
CA GLU A 191 13.70 -10.90 -4.97
C GLU A 191 12.36 -11.62 -4.70
N LEU A 192 11.54 -11.11 -3.76
CA LEU A 192 10.23 -11.69 -3.47
C LEU A 192 9.29 -11.61 -4.68
N VAL A 193 9.23 -10.48 -5.37
CA VAL A 193 8.42 -10.32 -6.59
C VAL A 193 8.90 -11.28 -7.68
N GLY A 194 10.20 -11.38 -7.90
CA GLY A 194 10.78 -12.28 -8.90
C GLY A 194 10.58 -13.78 -8.57
N LEU A 195 10.44 -14.14 -7.30
CA LEU A 195 10.15 -15.51 -6.87
C LEU A 195 8.66 -15.87 -7.01
N CYS A 196 7.75 -14.90 -6.83
CA CYS A 196 6.32 -15.18 -6.73
C CYS A 196 5.55 -14.99 -8.02
N THR A 197 5.89 -13.93 -8.77
CA THR A 197 5.16 -13.54 -9.96
C THR A 197 5.64 -14.35 -11.15
N MET A 198 4.71 -15.02 -11.85
CA MET A 198 5.01 -15.78 -13.06
C MET A 198 4.31 -15.16 -14.29
N PRO A 199 5.06 -14.83 -15.36
CA PRO A 199 6.52 -14.75 -15.42
C PRO A 199 7.09 -13.66 -14.48
N PRO A 200 8.35 -13.75 -14.03
CA PRO A 200 8.99 -12.69 -13.24
C PRO A 200 8.97 -11.37 -14.02
N PRO A 201 8.53 -10.25 -13.41
CA PRO A 201 8.40 -9.00 -14.13
C PRO A 201 9.76 -8.34 -14.36
N ASP A 202 9.93 -7.71 -15.52
CA ASP A 202 11.16 -6.96 -15.85
C ASP A 202 11.39 -5.80 -14.88
N ASN A 203 10.31 -5.15 -14.42
CA ASN A 203 10.34 -4.10 -13.41
C ASN A 203 9.42 -4.43 -12.23
N PRO A 204 9.95 -4.87 -11.08
CA PRO A 204 9.15 -5.20 -9.89
C PRO A 204 8.46 -3.97 -9.29
N PHE A 205 8.95 -2.77 -9.56
CA PHE A 205 8.44 -1.50 -9.03
C PHE A 205 7.50 -0.76 -10.00
N SER A 206 6.98 -1.46 -11.01
CA SER A 206 6.02 -0.89 -11.95
C SER A 206 4.78 -0.36 -11.23
N LEU A 207 4.34 0.85 -11.60
CA LEU A 207 3.26 1.57 -10.93
C LEU A 207 1.93 1.40 -11.65
N ASP A 208 0.85 1.23 -10.89
CA ASP A 208 -0.51 1.24 -11.42
C ASP A 208 -0.99 2.68 -11.64
N ILE A 209 -0.60 3.25 -12.78
CA ILE A 209 -1.00 4.60 -13.19
C ILE A 209 -2.53 4.73 -13.31
N CYS A 210 -3.24 3.65 -13.66
CA CYS A 210 -4.70 3.65 -13.72
C CYS A 210 -5.30 3.82 -12.33
N TYR A 211 -4.84 3.05 -11.35
CA TYR A 211 -5.20 3.24 -9.94
C TYR A 211 -4.86 4.65 -9.44
N LEU A 212 -3.66 5.17 -9.72
CA LEU A 212 -3.31 6.53 -9.28
C LEU A 212 -4.27 7.59 -9.85
N LYS A 213 -4.79 7.38 -11.06
CA LYS A 213 -5.78 8.26 -11.69
C LYS A 213 -7.20 8.13 -11.10
N THR A 214 -7.51 7.10 -10.31
CA THR A 214 -8.81 7.01 -9.62
C THR A 214 -8.83 7.77 -8.30
N LEU A 215 -7.66 7.97 -7.67
CA LEU A 215 -7.52 8.74 -6.43
C LEU A 215 -8.01 10.18 -6.59
N SER A 216 -8.52 10.76 -5.48
CA SER A 216 -8.87 12.17 -5.45
C SER A 216 -7.65 13.05 -5.73
N LEU A 217 -7.85 14.27 -6.25
CA LEU A 217 -6.72 15.13 -6.63
C LEU A 217 -5.70 15.38 -5.48
N PRO A 218 -6.12 15.66 -4.23
CA PRO A 218 -5.17 15.81 -3.12
C PRO A 218 -4.41 14.52 -2.80
N GLU A 219 -5.11 13.38 -2.74
CA GLU A 219 -4.48 12.08 -2.47
C GLU A 219 -3.53 11.69 -3.59
N ARG A 220 -3.94 11.84 -4.86
CA ARG A 220 -3.09 11.58 -6.03
C ARG A 220 -1.82 12.42 -5.99
N PHE A 221 -1.91 13.70 -5.67
CA PHE A 221 -0.72 14.56 -5.55
C PHE A 221 0.24 14.07 -4.45
N LEU A 222 -0.28 13.71 -3.28
CA LEU A 222 0.52 13.18 -2.17
C LEU A 222 1.14 11.82 -2.52
N THR A 223 0.34 10.88 -3.00
CA THR A 223 0.80 9.53 -3.37
C THR A 223 1.84 9.57 -4.47
N THR A 224 1.63 10.37 -5.54
CA THR A 224 2.63 10.52 -6.61
C THR A 224 3.93 11.14 -6.12
N GLY A 225 3.88 12.10 -5.18
CA GLY A 225 5.07 12.67 -4.56
C GLY A 225 5.83 11.66 -3.69
N ALA A 226 5.11 10.88 -2.88
CA ALA A 226 5.70 9.85 -2.02
C ALA A 226 6.34 8.71 -2.84
N LEU A 227 5.66 8.26 -3.91
CA LEU A 227 6.19 7.28 -4.84
C LEU A 227 7.44 7.80 -5.58
N LEU A 228 7.43 9.06 -6.02
CA LEU A 228 8.61 9.68 -6.66
C LEU A 228 9.82 9.64 -5.74
N ASN A 229 9.65 10.08 -4.49
CA ASN A 229 10.72 10.07 -3.50
C ASN A 229 11.28 8.64 -3.29
N PHE A 230 10.40 7.64 -3.20
CA PHE A 230 10.83 6.25 -3.04
C PHE A 230 11.60 5.72 -4.25
N LEU A 231 11.09 5.93 -5.47
CA LEU A 231 11.76 5.48 -6.69
C LEU A 231 13.10 6.22 -6.91
N GLU A 232 13.17 7.52 -6.60
CA GLU A 232 14.42 8.28 -6.65
C GLU A 232 15.46 7.74 -5.67
N ILE A 233 15.04 7.31 -4.48
CA ILE A 233 15.93 6.64 -3.52
C ILE A 233 16.45 5.32 -4.08
N ILE A 234 15.62 4.50 -4.73
CA ILE A 234 16.07 3.26 -5.41
C ILE A 234 17.13 3.60 -6.47
N VAL A 235 16.93 4.63 -7.27
CA VAL A 235 17.89 5.02 -8.32
C VAL A 235 19.20 5.55 -7.73
N VAL A 236 19.14 6.33 -6.65
CA VAL A 236 20.33 6.93 -6.04
C VAL A 236 21.14 5.91 -5.25
N GLN A 237 20.47 5.00 -4.56
CA GLN A 237 21.10 4.10 -3.57
C GLN A 237 21.16 2.64 -4.02
N GLY A 238 20.40 2.27 -5.05
CA GLY A 238 20.39 0.92 -5.63
C GLY A 238 21.55 0.66 -6.58
N SER A 239 21.70 -0.60 -6.96
CA SER A 239 22.73 -1.04 -7.90
C SER A 239 22.33 -0.71 -9.35
N ARG A 240 23.20 0.01 -10.06
CA ARG A 240 23.03 0.29 -11.50
C ARG A 240 23.16 -0.93 -12.40
N LYS A 241 23.55 -2.08 -11.84
CA LYS A 241 23.69 -3.35 -12.57
C LYS A 241 22.38 -4.12 -12.64
N GLU A 242 21.39 -3.75 -11.84
CA GLU A 242 20.09 -4.41 -11.85
C GLU A 242 19.36 -4.12 -13.17
N SER A 243 18.72 -5.16 -13.73
CA SER A 243 18.01 -5.06 -15.01
C SER A 243 16.85 -4.06 -14.97
N PHE A 244 16.22 -3.88 -13.81
CA PHE A 244 15.10 -2.96 -13.64
C PHE A 244 15.53 -1.49 -13.49
N TYR A 245 16.82 -1.17 -13.37
CA TYR A 245 17.30 0.19 -13.08
C TYR A 245 16.82 1.21 -14.13
N ASP A 246 17.01 0.91 -15.41
CA ASP A 246 16.58 1.79 -16.49
C ASP A 246 15.04 1.89 -16.58
N LEU A 247 14.34 0.81 -16.24
CA LEU A 247 12.87 0.80 -16.22
C LEU A 247 12.30 1.65 -15.10
N VAL A 248 12.93 1.66 -13.91
CA VAL A 248 12.57 2.56 -12.81
C VAL A 248 12.83 4.02 -13.18
N LEU A 249 13.90 4.32 -13.92
CA LEU A 249 14.14 5.66 -14.44
C LEU A 249 13.03 6.13 -15.39
N GLU A 250 12.54 5.26 -16.27
CA GLU A 250 11.40 5.58 -17.14
C GLU A 250 10.09 5.75 -16.35
N GLU A 251 9.86 4.93 -15.33
CA GLU A 251 8.72 5.09 -14.41
C GLU A 251 8.75 6.45 -13.70
N ILE A 252 9.92 6.88 -13.19
CA ILE A 252 10.08 8.19 -12.55
C ILE A 252 9.71 9.32 -13.52
N LYS A 253 10.12 9.25 -14.80
CA LYS A 253 9.77 10.28 -15.78
C LYS A 253 8.25 10.39 -15.96
N SER A 254 7.58 9.24 -16.12
CA SER A 254 6.14 9.17 -16.30
C SER A 254 5.38 9.66 -15.06
N LEU A 255 5.80 9.22 -13.88
CA LEU A 255 5.21 9.62 -12.61
C LEU A 255 5.41 11.11 -12.33
N ARG A 256 6.58 11.67 -12.67
CA ARG A 256 6.89 13.10 -12.50
C ARG A 256 5.98 13.98 -13.35
N GLN A 257 5.70 13.56 -14.58
CA GLN A 257 4.72 14.27 -15.42
C GLN A 257 3.32 14.27 -14.79
N LEU A 258 2.89 13.13 -14.22
CA LEU A 258 1.60 13.04 -13.53
C LEU A 258 1.57 13.94 -12.29
N HIS A 259 2.62 13.92 -11.47
CA HIS A 259 2.73 14.74 -10.27
C HIS A 259 2.63 16.24 -10.58
N PHE A 260 3.35 16.73 -11.60
CA PHE A 260 3.28 18.14 -12.01
C PHE A 260 1.90 18.54 -12.54
N ARG A 261 1.21 17.66 -13.25
CA ARG A 261 -0.18 17.91 -13.67
C ARG A 261 -1.09 18.07 -12.45
N CYS A 262 -0.98 17.15 -11.48
CA CYS A 262 -1.74 17.23 -10.23
C CYS A 262 -1.46 18.53 -9.46
N PHE A 263 -0.18 18.91 -9.37
CA PHE A 263 0.23 20.17 -8.74
C PHE A 263 -0.39 21.39 -9.42
N ALA A 264 -0.33 21.46 -10.75
CA ALA A 264 -0.92 22.56 -11.52
C ALA A 264 -2.44 22.64 -11.34
N GLU A 265 -3.13 21.49 -11.31
CA GLU A 265 -4.58 21.43 -11.05
C GLU A 265 -4.95 21.88 -9.63
N LEU A 266 -4.18 21.48 -8.62
CA LEU A 266 -4.38 21.93 -7.23
C LEU A 266 -4.23 23.45 -7.09
N LEU A 267 -3.23 24.03 -7.76
CA LEU A 267 -3.04 25.48 -7.76
C LEU A 267 -4.21 26.21 -8.43
N LYS A 268 -4.75 25.67 -9.53
CA LYS A 268 -5.94 26.22 -10.19
C LYS A 268 -7.15 26.19 -9.26
N HIS A 269 -7.44 25.05 -8.62
CA HIS A 269 -8.57 24.90 -7.69
C HIS A 269 -8.45 25.86 -6.50
N ARG A 270 -7.27 25.96 -5.90
CA ARG A 270 -7.01 26.89 -4.78
C ARG A 270 -7.23 28.35 -5.18
N ASN A 271 -6.82 28.73 -6.38
CA ASN A 271 -6.97 30.10 -6.87
C ASN A 271 -8.43 30.44 -7.20
N VAL A 272 -9.20 29.49 -7.75
CA VAL A 272 -10.65 29.66 -7.97
C VAL A 272 -11.38 29.83 -6.65
N GLN A 273 -11.09 28.98 -5.66
CA GLN A 273 -11.72 29.05 -4.34
C GLN A 273 -11.40 30.35 -3.60
N ARG A 274 -10.17 30.87 -3.72
CA ARG A 274 -9.81 32.19 -3.18
C ARG A 274 -10.60 33.32 -3.83
N ARG A 275 -10.78 33.27 -5.16
CA ARG A 275 -11.53 34.30 -5.90
C ARG A 275 -13.02 34.29 -5.56
N SER A 276 -13.62 33.12 -5.39
CA SER A 276 -15.04 33.01 -4.98
C SER A 276 -15.29 33.51 -3.56
N LEU A 277 -14.34 33.30 -2.63
CA LEU A 277 -14.42 33.85 -1.28
C LEU A 277 -14.31 35.38 -1.29
N SER A 278 -13.40 35.95 -2.09
CA SER A 278 -13.28 37.40 -2.21
C SER A 278 -14.48 38.09 -2.88
N SER A 279 -15.25 37.39 -3.73
CA SER A 279 -16.45 37.97 -4.35
C SER A 279 -17.66 37.99 -3.41
N LEU A 280 -17.75 37.04 -2.47
CA LEU A 280 -18.80 37.03 -1.43
C LEU A 280 -18.59 38.18 -0.43
N ASP A 281 -17.35 38.42 0.01
CA ASP A 281 -17.01 39.57 0.88
C ASP A 281 -17.28 40.93 0.21
N SER A 282 -17.29 40.98 -1.13
CA SER A 282 -17.57 42.21 -1.88
C SER A 282 -19.08 42.45 -2.08
N ALA A 283 -19.89 41.38 -2.10
CA ALA A 283 -21.34 41.48 -2.24
C ALA A 283 -22.02 41.97 -0.95
N ASP A 284 -21.50 41.58 0.23
CA ASP A 284 -22.02 42.05 1.52
C ASP A 284 -21.70 43.53 1.79
N LYS A 285 -20.64 44.08 1.17
CA LYS A 285 -20.33 45.52 1.24
C LYS A 285 -21.16 46.39 0.30
N GLN A 286 -21.81 45.83 -0.71
CA GLN A 286 -22.70 46.59 -1.60
C GLN A 286 -24.16 46.62 -1.11
N GLN A 287 -24.59 45.71 -0.23
CA GLN A 287 -25.93 45.76 0.37
C GLN A 287 -26.03 46.68 1.61
N SER A 288 -24.90 47.08 2.22
CA SER A 288 -24.93 48.00 3.38
C SER A 288 -24.93 49.49 3.00
N LEU A 289 -24.91 49.83 1.70
CA LEU A 289 -24.89 51.23 1.22
C LEU A 289 -26.17 51.67 0.51
N THR A 290 -27.18 50.80 0.37
CA THR A 290 -28.44 51.13 -0.33
C THR A 290 -29.66 51.32 0.59
N ASN A 291 -29.52 51.20 1.92
CA ASN A 291 -30.61 51.44 2.88
C ASN A 291 -30.33 52.66 3.76
N SER A 292 -30.29 53.85 3.16
CA SER A 292 -30.39 55.11 3.91
C SER A 292 -30.77 56.26 2.97
N TYR A 293 -32.00 56.27 2.44
CA TYR A 293 -32.65 57.51 2.01
C TYR A 293 -34.17 57.34 2.13
N GLY A 294 -34.74 57.90 3.20
CA GLY A 294 -36.16 58.23 3.29
C GLY A 294 -36.42 59.62 2.68
N PRO A 295 -37.65 59.90 2.23
CA PRO A 295 -37.95 61.12 1.48
C PRO A 295 -38.23 62.28 2.43
N GLY A 296 -37.69 63.45 2.11
CA GLY A 296 -37.98 64.72 2.78
C GLY A 296 -37.61 65.87 1.87
N ASP A 297 -38.62 66.65 1.50
CA ASP A 297 -38.57 67.83 0.63
C ASP A 297 -37.58 68.90 1.13
N ASP A 298 -36.92 69.60 0.20
CA ASP A 298 -37.22 70.98 -0.19
C ASP A 298 -35.96 71.72 -0.73
N GLN A 299 -36.25 72.72 -1.54
CA GLN A 299 -35.39 73.63 -2.32
C GLN A 299 -34.06 74.06 -1.67
N THR A 300 -33.02 74.31 -2.50
CA THR A 300 -32.47 75.66 -2.80
C THR A 300 -31.32 75.54 -3.82
N GLN A 301 -31.22 76.56 -4.68
CA GLN A 301 -30.26 76.82 -5.74
C GLN A 301 -28.80 76.97 -5.25
N ASP A 302 -27.84 76.59 -6.10
CA ASP A 302 -26.72 77.42 -6.61
C ASP A 302 -25.75 76.51 -7.40
N LEU A 303 -25.50 76.74 -8.70
CA LEU A 303 -24.38 77.54 -9.23
C LEU A 303 -23.06 77.13 -8.52
N TYR A 304 -22.03 76.56 -9.16
CA TYR A 304 -21.09 77.21 -10.08
C TYR A 304 -20.36 76.20 -11.00
N LYS A 305 -20.01 76.69 -12.19
CA LYS A 305 -19.07 76.16 -13.19
C LYS A 305 -17.66 75.92 -12.64
N THR A 306 -16.87 75.11 -13.36
CA THR A 306 -15.51 75.40 -13.92
C THR A 306 -14.68 74.09 -13.96
N THR A 307 -14.51 73.42 -15.10
CA THR A 307 -13.47 73.56 -16.15
C THR A 307 -12.13 72.86 -15.85
N VAL A 308 -11.91 71.75 -16.58
CA VAL A 308 -10.76 71.34 -17.45
C VAL A 308 -9.31 71.29 -16.92
N ALA A 309 -8.59 70.28 -17.47
CA ALA A 309 -7.14 70.03 -17.61
C ALA A 309 -6.51 69.19 -16.48
N GLY A 310 -5.71 68.14 -16.71
CA GLY A 310 -4.97 67.68 -17.89
C GLY A 310 -3.46 67.65 -17.59
N SER A 311 -2.84 66.45 -17.47
CA SER A 311 -1.40 66.14 -17.67
C SER A 311 -1.09 64.75 -17.08
N GLN A 312 -0.73 63.74 -17.87
CA GLN A 312 0.59 63.38 -18.44
C GLN A 312 1.69 62.99 -17.45
N ARG A 313 2.22 61.77 -17.69
CA ARG A 313 3.59 61.23 -17.42
C ARG A 313 3.99 61.06 -15.95
N GLN A 314 4.80 60.08 -15.53
CA GLN A 314 5.87 59.32 -16.17
C GLN A 314 6.21 58.10 -15.28
N GLU A 315 6.65 56.98 -15.88
CA GLU A 315 7.32 55.87 -15.18
C GLU A 315 8.71 56.28 -14.66
N PRO A 316 9.25 55.52 -13.70
CA PRO A 316 10.68 55.24 -13.69
C PRO A 316 11.02 53.73 -13.63
N LYS A 317 12.21 53.47 -14.18
CA LYS A 317 12.98 52.23 -14.36
C LYS A 317 13.00 51.24 -13.19
#